data_AF-A0A9E4SQM0-F1
#
_entry.id   AF-A0A9E4SQM0-F1
#
_cell.length_a   1.000
_cell.length_b   1.000
_cell.length_c   1.000
_cell.angle_alpha   90.00
_cell.angle_beta   90.00
_cell.angle_gamma   90.00
#
_symmetry.space_group_name_H-M   'P 1'
#
loop_
_entity.id
_entity.type
_entity.pdbx_description
1 polymer ?
#
loop_
_entity_poly.entity_id
_entity_poly.type
_entity_poly.pdbx_seq_one_letter_code
_entity_poly.pdbx_strand_id
1 'polypeptide(L)'
;MIARATLLSFGLWIVLLVFVRVAVIPPETCGIESEERIAESAVAAAAWMTRNQNVDGTYVYLYYNESDTIPNAYNEVRHAGVTMSLYQAAGRLSDREALATADDALAWMEENLVRHDDWAALALDGRSNRPPLGASALMVIAMAERRLATADTQYDDLMREVGRYLTALQRDDGGFYVSWQIDADAPDTVGTSRFYPGEALWALALLHEAFPGEGWDVHARDALHFITTQRDDVEDVDFPPLADQWTAYGLAEMVEWGLTDQQIDYARKLAGRFGILVRTASQR
;
A
#
# COMPACT_ATOMS: atom_id res chain seq x y z
N MET A 1 -17.13 54.46 11.63
CA MET A 1 -17.93 53.44 12.34
C MET A 1 -17.84 52.07 11.71
N ILE A 2 -17.98 51.95 10.38
CA ILE A 2 -17.95 50.66 9.65
C ILE A 2 -16.68 49.84 9.94
N ALA A 3 -15.48 50.44 9.83
CA ALA A 3 -14.21 49.73 10.08
C ALA A 3 -14.08 49.14 11.50
N ARG A 4 -14.69 49.79 12.51
CA ARG A 4 -14.63 49.34 13.91
C ARG A 4 -15.55 48.14 14.14
N ALA A 5 -16.72 48.13 13.49
CA ALA A 5 -17.63 46.99 13.52
C ALA A 5 -17.04 45.78 12.78
N THR A 6 -16.40 46.00 11.63
CA THR A 6 -15.71 44.93 10.88
C THR A 6 -14.56 44.32 11.68
N LEU A 7 -13.72 45.13 12.33
CA LEU A 7 -12.63 44.65 13.19
C LEU A 7 -13.14 43.84 14.39
N LEU A 8 -14.25 44.26 15.00
CA LEU A 8 -14.89 43.53 16.10
C LEU A 8 -15.44 42.18 15.64
N SER A 9 -16.08 42.12 14.47
CA SER A 9 -16.55 40.86 13.89
C SER A 9 -15.39 39.92 13.56
N PHE A 10 -14.30 40.40 12.98
CA PHE A 10 -13.11 39.58 12.74
C PHE A 10 -12.50 39.07 14.04
N GLY A 11 -12.38 39.92 15.06
CA GLY A 11 -11.89 39.50 16.38
C GLY A 11 -12.77 38.41 16.99
N LEU A 12 -14.09 38.53 16.90
CA LEU A 12 -15.03 37.55 17.42
C LEU A 12 -14.93 36.20 16.68
N TRP A 13 -14.77 36.22 15.36
CA TRP A 13 -14.53 35.02 14.57
C TRP A 13 -13.18 34.36 14.90
N ILE A 14 -12.11 35.14 15.10
CA ILE A 14 -10.82 34.60 15.53
C ILE A 14 -10.95 33.92 16.90
N VAL A 15 -11.58 34.60 17.87
CA VAL A 15 -11.80 34.04 19.21
C VAL A 15 -12.63 32.75 19.14
N LEU A 16 -13.70 32.74 18.34
CA LEU A 16 -14.52 31.55 18.14
C LEU A 16 -13.71 30.41 17.50
N LEU A 17 -12.92 30.68 16.46
CA LEU A 17 -12.09 29.68 15.79
C LEU A 17 -11.00 29.13 16.72
N VAL A 18 -10.38 29.99 17.52
CA VAL A 18 -9.41 29.57 18.56
C VAL A 18 -10.11 28.74 19.62
N PHE A 19 -11.29 29.14 20.09
CA PHE A 19 -12.07 28.38 21.07
C PHE A 19 -12.46 27.01 20.52
N VAL A 20 -12.95 26.93 19.28
CA VAL A 20 -13.26 25.66 18.61
C VAL A 20 -11.99 24.81 18.50
N ARG A 21 -10.87 25.39 18.08
CA ARG A 21 -9.59 24.67 17.95
C ARG A 21 -9.01 24.18 19.28
N VAL A 22 -9.24 24.88 20.38
CA VAL A 22 -8.64 24.54 21.68
C VAL A 22 -9.57 23.68 22.53
N ALA A 23 -10.86 24.02 22.59
CA ALA A 23 -11.81 23.41 23.51
C ALA A 23 -12.65 22.28 22.89
N VAL A 24 -12.89 22.33 21.58
CA VAL A 24 -13.73 21.34 20.87
C VAL A 24 -12.88 20.38 20.05
N ILE A 25 -11.77 20.87 19.48
CA ILE A 25 -10.88 20.14 18.57
C ILE A 25 -9.42 20.22 19.08
N PRO A 26 -9.13 19.89 20.37
CA PRO A 26 -7.76 19.97 20.89
C PRO A 26 -6.81 19.16 19.98
N PRO A 27 -5.53 19.54 19.83
CA PRO A 27 -4.57 18.67 19.18
C PRO A 27 -4.55 17.35 19.95
N GLU A 28 -5.11 16.31 19.37
CA GLU A 28 -5.02 14.97 19.93
C GLU A 28 -3.58 14.54 19.75
N THR A 29 -2.89 14.43 20.88
CA THR A 29 -1.61 13.75 20.94
C THR A 29 -1.93 12.28 21.13
N CYS A 30 -1.55 11.40 20.20
CA CYS A 30 -1.61 9.94 20.37
C CYS A 30 -0.61 9.43 21.44
N GLY A 31 -0.29 10.26 22.45
CA GLY A 31 0.99 10.21 23.15
C GLY A 31 2.15 10.61 22.24
N ILE A 32 3.29 10.95 22.82
CA ILE A 32 4.55 10.72 22.13
C ILE A 32 4.79 9.22 22.33
N GLU A 33 4.38 8.40 21.38
CA GLU A 33 4.78 6.99 21.36
C GLU A 33 6.31 6.99 21.28
N SER A 34 6.99 6.40 22.27
CA SER A 34 8.43 6.22 22.18
C SER A 34 8.72 5.28 21.02
N GLU A 35 9.87 5.45 20.36
CA GLU A 35 10.33 4.52 19.33
C GLU A 35 10.30 3.07 19.83
N GLU A 36 10.58 2.87 21.12
CA GLU A 36 10.46 1.60 21.82
C GLU A 36 9.03 1.03 21.79
N ARG A 37 7.99 1.81 22.14
CA ARG A 37 6.60 1.33 22.13
C ARG A 37 6.09 1.04 20.71
N ILE A 38 6.55 1.80 19.72
CA ILE A 38 6.25 1.53 18.30
C ILE A 38 6.89 0.19 17.90
N ALA A 39 8.14 -0.03 18.26
CA ALA A 39 8.84 -1.28 18.00
C ALA A 39 8.17 -2.47 18.71
N GLU A 40 7.80 -2.34 19.99
CA GLU A 40 7.06 -3.37 20.73
C GLU A 40 5.73 -3.72 20.05
N SER A 41 5.00 -2.72 19.55
CA SER A 41 3.74 -2.92 18.83
C SER A 41 3.97 -3.67 17.51
N ALA A 42 5.04 -3.34 16.78
CA ALA A 42 5.41 -4.03 15.55
C ALA A 42 5.83 -5.49 15.83
N VAL A 43 6.61 -5.75 16.88
CA VAL A 43 6.97 -7.11 17.33
C VAL A 43 5.71 -7.90 17.71
N ALA A 44 4.79 -7.30 18.45
CA ALA A 44 3.55 -7.96 18.85
C ALA A 44 2.68 -8.34 17.63
N ALA A 45 2.62 -7.46 16.62
CA ALA A 45 1.91 -7.71 15.37
C ALA A 45 2.55 -8.85 14.55
N ALA A 46 3.88 -8.81 14.34
CA ALA A 46 4.61 -9.87 13.64
C ALA A 46 4.44 -11.22 14.35
N ALA A 47 4.57 -11.25 15.68
CA ALA A 47 4.39 -12.46 16.47
C ALA A 47 2.94 -13.01 16.37
N TRP A 48 1.93 -12.14 16.25
CA TRP A 48 0.56 -12.61 15.99
C TRP A 48 0.44 -13.24 14.61
N MET A 49 0.98 -12.62 13.56
CA MET A 49 0.93 -13.14 12.19
C MET A 49 1.64 -14.52 12.11
N THR A 50 2.83 -14.63 12.68
CA THR A 50 3.60 -15.88 12.75
C THR A 50 2.85 -17.01 13.45
N ARG A 51 2.25 -16.75 14.63
CA ARG A 51 1.46 -17.78 15.35
C ARG A 51 0.20 -18.21 14.61
N ASN A 52 -0.27 -17.42 13.65
CA ASN A 52 -1.49 -17.67 12.90
C ASN A 52 -1.20 -18.03 11.43
N GLN A 53 0.00 -18.53 11.14
CA GLN A 53 0.29 -19.20 9.88
C GLN A 53 -0.11 -20.69 9.95
N ASN A 54 -0.74 -21.18 8.89
CA ASN A 54 -1.05 -22.59 8.69
C ASN A 54 0.18 -23.34 8.14
N VAL A 55 0.13 -24.67 8.20
CA VAL A 55 1.24 -25.54 7.76
C VAL A 55 1.55 -25.41 6.26
N ASP A 56 0.59 -24.97 5.46
CA ASP A 56 0.74 -24.77 4.01
C ASP A 56 1.24 -23.36 3.63
N GLY A 57 1.68 -22.55 4.62
CA GLY A 57 2.17 -21.19 4.40
C GLY A 57 1.07 -20.13 4.32
N THR A 58 -0.22 -20.52 4.27
CA THR A 58 -1.34 -19.57 4.36
C THR A 58 -1.49 -19.01 5.77
N TYR A 59 -2.30 -17.96 5.92
CA TYR A 59 -2.56 -17.31 7.21
C TYR A 59 -4.02 -17.48 7.62
N VAL A 60 -4.32 -17.31 8.91
CA VAL A 60 -5.70 -16.99 9.33
C VAL A 60 -6.07 -15.62 8.76
N TYR A 61 -6.88 -15.61 7.69
CA TYR A 61 -7.26 -14.37 7.01
C TYR A 61 -8.17 -13.48 7.87
N LEU A 62 -9.16 -14.07 8.52
CA LEU A 62 -10.12 -13.37 9.36
C LEU A 62 -10.38 -14.16 10.64
N TYR A 63 -10.55 -13.42 11.72
CA TYR A 63 -10.96 -13.97 13.02
C TYR A 63 -12.05 -13.09 13.62
N TYR A 64 -13.22 -13.69 13.89
CA TYR A 64 -14.35 -13.01 14.50
C TYR A 64 -14.34 -13.21 16.02
N ASN A 65 -13.76 -12.23 16.74
CA ASN A 65 -13.59 -12.30 18.19
C ASN A 65 -14.90 -12.49 18.97
N GLU A 66 -16.03 -11.91 18.53
CA GLU A 66 -17.33 -12.02 19.20
C GLU A 66 -17.87 -13.45 19.21
N SER A 67 -17.55 -14.23 18.17
CA SER A 67 -18.04 -15.60 17.99
C SER A 67 -16.95 -16.68 18.16
N ASP A 68 -15.70 -16.27 18.32
CA ASP A 68 -14.52 -17.14 18.31
C ASP A 68 -14.48 -18.07 17.08
N THR A 69 -14.65 -17.49 15.88
CA THR A 69 -14.68 -18.26 14.63
C THR A 69 -13.72 -17.73 13.56
N ILE A 70 -13.25 -18.66 12.72
CA ILE A 70 -12.47 -18.39 11.51
C ILE A 70 -13.36 -18.77 10.32
N PRO A 71 -13.84 -17.82 9.51
CA PRO A 71 -14.64 -18.14 8.33
C PRO A 71 -13.78 -18.79 7.24
N ASN A 72 -14.41 -19.62 6.41
CA ASN A 72 -13.78 -20.13 5.20
C ASN A 72 -13.74 -19.04 4.11
N ALA A 73 -12.81 -18.11 4.26
CA ALA A 73 -12.56 -17.04 3.31
C ALA A 73 -11.04 -16.83 3.18
N TYR A 74 -10.60 -16.47 1.98
CA TYR A 74 -9.19 -16.16 1.73
C TYR A 74 -9.02 -15.05 0.71
N ASN A 75 -7.92 -14.30 0.84
CA ASN A 75 -7.62 -13.18 -0.03
C ASN A 75 -6.10 -13.08 -0.26
N GLU A 76 -5.71 -13.35 -1.50
CA GLU A 76 -4.33 -13.34 -2.00
C GLU A 76 -3.65 -11.97 -1.88
N VAL A 77 -4.39 -10.86 -2.00
CA VAL A 77 -3.86 -9.50 -1.79
C VAL A 77 -3.44 -9.34 -0.32
N ARG A 78 -4.25 -9.88 0.60
CA ARG A 78 -4.00 -9.80 2.04
C ARG A 78 -2.88 -10.74 2.46
N HIS A 79 -2.79 -11.92 1.83
CA HIS A 79 -1.63 -12.80 1.97
C HIS A 79 -0.34 -12.06 1.62
N ALA A 80 -0.25 -11.49 0.41
CA ALA A 80 0.95 -10.81 -0.05
C ALA A 80 1.32 -9.61 0.85
N GLY A 81 0.32 -8.85 1.33
CA GLY A 81 0.54 -7.74 2.26
C GLY A 81 1.05 -8.17 3.65
N VAL A 82 0.58 -9.30 4.18
CA VAL A 82 1.12 -9.85 5.44
C VAL A 82 2.56 -10.33 5.24
N THR A 83 2.83 -11.05 4.15
CA THR A 83 4.17 -11.53 3.81
C THR A 83 5.17 -10.38 3.65
N MET A 84 4.77 -9.30 2.96
CA MET A 84 5.54 -8.04 2.93
C MET A 84 5.84 -7.52 4.33
N SER A 85 4.83 -7.42 5.20
CA SER A 85 5.00 -6.86 6.55
C SER A 85 5.95 -7.70 7.40
N LEU A 86 5.94 -9.02 7.24
CA LEU A 86 6.87 -9.92 7.92
C LEU A 86 8.31 -9.78 7.40
N TYR A 87 8.53 -9.60 6.10
CA TYR A 87 9.87 -9.26 5.58
C TYR A 87 10.35 -7.88 6.07
N GLN A 88 9.45 -6.90 6.21
CA GLN A 88 9.79 -5.63 6.84
C GLN A 88 10.23 -5.81 8.30
N ALA A 89 9.53 -6.64 9.07
CA ALA A 89 9.92 -7.00 10.44
C ALA A 89 11.26 -7.74 10.47
N ALA A 90 11.48 -8.68 9.55
CA ALA A 90 12.75 -9.38 9.42
C ALA A 90 13.94 -8.41 9.20
N GLY A 91 13.79 -7.46 8.27
CA GLY A 91 14.85 -6.49 7.97
C GLY A 91 15.04 -5.41 9.04
N ARG A 92 13.94 -4.83 9.56
CA ARG A 92 13.99 -3.66 10.45
C ARG A 92 14.09 -4.03 11.93
N LEU A 93 13.58 -5.19 12.33
CA LEU A 93 13.60 -5.68 13.72
C LEU A 93 14.55 -6.87 13.92
N SER A 94 15.23 -7.32 12.85
CA SER A 94 16.08 -8.52 12.89
C SER A 94 15.32 -9.79 13.35
N ASP A 95 14.03 -9.87 13.03
CA ASP A 95 13.16 -10.97 13.45
C ASP A 95 13.33 -12.18 12.51
N ARG A 96 14.10 -13.18 12.97
CA ARG A 96 14.36 -14.42 12.21
C ARG A 96 13.14 -15.34 12.12
N GLU A 97 12.21 -15.26 13.07
CA GLU A 97 11.00 -16.05 13.02
C GLU A 97 10.08 -15.47 11.94
N ALA A 98 9.91 -14.14 11.92
CA ALA A 98 9.18 -13.46 10.85
C ALA A 98 9.76 -13.74 9.45
N LEU A 99 11.09 -13.82 9.32
CA LEU A 99 11.73 -14.22 8.06
C LEU A 99 11.31 -15.61 7.60
N ALA A 100 11.40 -16.61 8.48
CA ALA A 100 11.03 -17.99 8.14
C ALA A 100 9.55 -18.13 7.80
N THR A 101 8.68 -17.49 8.59
CA THR A 101 7.23 -17.41 8.32
C THR A 101 6.95 -16.80 6.94
N ALA A 102 7.64 -15.69 6.61
CA ALA A 102 7.47 -15.01 5.33
C ALA A 102 8.00 -15.85 4.15
N ASP A 103 9.07 -16.63 4.34
CA ASP A 103 9.59 -17.58 3.34
C ASP A 103 8.55 -18.69 3.05
N ASP A 104 7.93 -19.28 4.09
CA ASP A 104 6.87 -20.29 3.92
C ASP A 104 5.65 -19.72 3.19
N ALA A 105 5.30 -18.47 3.45
CA ALA A 105 4.21 -17.79 2.75
C ALA A 105 4.56 -17.42 1.30
N LEU A 106 5.82 -17.02 1.04
CA LEU A 106 6.30 -16.77 -0.32
C LEU A 106 6.26 -18.06 -1.16
N ALA A 107 6.64 -19.20 -0.59
CA ALA A 107 6.53 -20.50 -1.25
C ALA A 107 5.08 -20.79 -1.66
N TRP A 108 4.10 -20.51 -0.79
CA TRP A 108 2.68 -20.61 -1.16
C TRP A 108 2.30 -19.69 -2.33
N MET A 109 2.80 -18.45 -2.36
CA MET A 109 2.56 -17.53 -3.48
C MET A 109 3.16 -18.05 -4.79
N GLU A 110 4.37 -18.64 -4.76
CA GLU A 110 5.02 -19.22 -5.93
C GLU A 110 4.23 -20.40 -6.53
N GLU A 111 3.65 -21.24 -5.67
CA GLU A 111 2.79 -22.37 -6.08
C GLU A 111 1.47 -21.90 -6.71
N ASN A 112 1.04 -20.67 -6.42
CA ASN A 112 -0.23 -20.07 -6.88
C ASN A 112 -0.03 -19.01 -7.98
N LEU A 113 1.09 -19.07 -8.71
CA LEU A 113 1.33 -18.21 -9.86
C LEU A 113 0.62 -18.72 -11.11
N VAL A 114 -0.12 -17.83 -11.76
CA VAL A 114 -0.55 -17.99 -13.16
C VAL A 114 0.53 -17.37 -14.04
N ARG A 115 1.03 -18.14 -15.02
CA ARG A 115 1.98 -17.66 -16.02
C ARG A 115 1.31 -17.54 -17.37
N HIS A 116 1.56 -16.44 -18.06
CA HIS A 116 1.03 -16.15 -19.38
C HIS A 116 2.07 -15.38 -20.18
N ASP A 117 2.42 -15.90 -21.37
CA ASP A 117 3.53 -15.41 -22.19
C ASP A 117 4.83 -15.22 -21.40
N ASP A 118 5.23 -13.98 -21.14
CA ASP A 118 6.45 -13.61 -20.45
C ASP A 118 6.21 -13.08 -19.03
N TRP A 119 4.97 -13.04 -18.54
CA TRP A 119 4.65 -12.54 -17.20
C TRP A 119 4.05 -13.61 -16.27
N ALA A 120 4.15 -13.34 -14.97
CA ALA A 120 3.54 -14.16 -13.92
C ALA A 120 2.68 -13.29 -13.01
N ALA A 121 1.59 -13.84 -12.47
CA ALA A 121 0.72 -13.12 -11.55
C ALA A 121 0.22 -14.03 -10.45
N LEU A 122 0.16 -13.50 -9.22
CA LEU A 122 -0.41 -14.22 -8.09
C LEU A 122 -1.93 -14.30 -8.24
N ALA A 123 -2.49 -15.51 -8.21
CA ALA A 123 -3.93 -15.72 -8.21
C ALA A 123 -4.30 -16.89 -7.31
N LEU A 124 -5.32 -16.71 -6.48
CA LEU A 124 -5.88 -17.81 -5.70
C LEU A 124 -6.57 -18.83 -6.63
N ASP A 125 -6.49 -20.11 -6.28
CA ASP A 125 -7.35 -21.15 -6.85
C ASP A 125 -8.84 -20.72 -6.87
N GLY A 126 -9.48 -20.88 -8.04
CA GLY A 126 -10.84 -20.42 -8.31
C GLY A 126 -10.95 -18.95 -8.76
N ARG A 127 -9.87 -18.16 -8.67
CA ARG A 127 -9.70 -16.83 -9.27
C ARG A 127 -8.54 -16.76 -10.27
N SER A 128 -7.96 -17.89 -10.63
CA SER A 128 -6.86 -17.99 -11.60
C SER A 128 -7.15 -17.34 -12.95
N ASN A 129 -8.43 -17.21 -13.34
CA ASN A 129 -8.82 -16.51 -14.56
C ASN A 129 -8.69 -14.98 -14.48
N ARG A 130 -8.59 -14.41 -13.27
CA ARG A 130 -8.54 -12.96 -13.02
C ARG A 130 -7.54 -12.62 -11.90
N PRO A 131 -6.23 -12.86 -12.10
CA PRO A 131 -5.21 -12.48 -11.13
C PRO A 131 -5.34 -10.99 -10.72
N PRO A 132 -5.53 -10.65 -9.45
CA PRO A 132 -5.64 -9.25 -9.06
C PRO A 132 -4.27 -8.53 -9.14
N LEU A 133 -4.27 -7.33 -9.74
CA LEU A 133 -3.09 -6.46 -9.83
C LEU A 133 -2.44 -6.24 -8.46
N GLY A 134 -3.25 -5.90 -7.45
CA GLY A 134 -2.75 -5.60 -6.11
C GLY A 134 -2.03 -6.77 -5.43
N ALA A 135 -2.45 -8.02 -5.66
CA ALA A 135 -1.76 -9.17 -5.08
C ALA A 135 -0.37 -9.34 -5.68
N SER A 136 -0.25 -9.18 -6.99
CA SER A 136 1.03 -9.25 -7.70
C SER A 136 1.94 -8.08 -7.35
N ALA A 137 1.40 -6.87 -7.20
CA ALA A 137 2.15 -5.71 -6.75
C ALA A 137 2.73 -5.91 -5.34
N LEU A 138 1.90 -6.37 -4.39
CA LEU A 138 2.37 -6.66 -3.03
C LEU A 138 3.33 -7.85 -2.97
N MET A 139 3.22 -8.83 -3.88
CA MET A 139 4.20 -9.91 -3.99
C MET A 139 5.57 -9.39 -4.44
N VAL A 140 5.62 -8.48 -5.42
CA VAL A 140 6.86 -7.80 -5.82
C VAL A 140 7.46 -7.02 -4.65
N ILE A 141 6.64 -6.26 -3.92
CA ILE A 141 7.09 -5.51 -2.74
C ILE A 141 7.63 -6.46 -1.66
N ALA A 142 6.95 -7.59 -1.42
CA ALA A 142 7.42 -8.60 -0.47
C ALA A 142 8.79 -9.17 -0.85
N MET A 143 9.00 -9.52 -2.13
CA MET A 143 10.30 -9.98 -2.62
C MET A 143 11.39 -8.90 -2.53
N ALA A 144 11.04 -7.63 -2.81
CA ALA A 144 11.97 -6.51 -2.65
C ALA A 144 12.38 -6.31 -1.18
N GLU A 145 11.44 -6.34 -0.24
CA GLU A 145 11.71 -6.25 1.20
C GLU A 145 12.54 -7.45 1.70
N ARG A 146 12.26 -8.65 1.20
CA ARG A 146 13.09 -9.83 1.47
C ARG A 146 14.53 -9.63 0.99
N ARG A 147 14.69 -9.16 -0.25
CA ARG A 147 16.00 -8.88 -0.85
C ARG A 147 16.76 -7.84 -0.03
N LEU A 148 16.10 -6.80 0.47
CA LEU A 148 16.71 -5.81 1.38
C LEU A 148 17.10 -6.44 2.74
N ALA A 149 16.25 -7.30 3.30
CA ALA A 149 16.50 -7.94 4.59
C ALA A 149 17.64 -8.98 4.56
N THR A 150 17.86 -9.62 3.40
CA THR A 150 18.73 -10.81 3.28
C THR A 150 19.92 -10.65 2.33
N ALA A 151 19.89 -9.65 1.43
CA ALA A 151 20.76 -9.52 0.26
C ALA A 151 20.70 -10.73 -0.70
N ASP A 152 19.70 -11.61 -0.55
CA ASP A 152 19.50 -12.77 -1.41
C ASP A 152 18.70 -12.38 -2.66
N THR A 153 19.27 -12.70 -3.82
CA THR A 153 18.76 -12.33 -5.15
C THR A 153 18.07 -13.50 -5.87
N GLN A 154 17.79 -14.62 -5.19
CA GLN A 154 17.22 -15.80 -5.85
C GLN A 154 15.87 -15.56 -6.54
N TYR A 155 15.12 -14.53 -6.10
CA TYR A 155 13.82 -14.17 -6.66
C TYR A 155 13.88 -13.02 -7.68
N ASP A 156 15.07 -12.55 -8.06
CA ASP A 156 15.20 -11.40 -8.97
C ASP A 156 14.53 -11.64 -10.34
N ASP A 157 14.57 -12.87 -10.86
CA ASP A 157 13.88 -13.22 -12.12
C ASP A 157 12.36 -13.23 -11.96
N LEU A 158 11.87 -13.76 -10.83
CA LEU A 158 10.45 -13.77 -10.51
C LEU A 158 9.92 -12.35 -10.28
N MET A 159 10.69 -11.47 -9.63
CA MET A 159 10.35 -10.05 -9.50
C MET A 159 10.13 -9.40 -10.87
N ARG A 160 10.96 -9.70 -11.87
CA ARG A 160 10.78 -9.19 -13.24
C ARG A 160 9.58 -9.81 -13.95
N GLU A 161 9.34 -11.12 -13.79
CA GLU A 161 8.15 -11.80 -14.33
C GLU A 161 6.85 -11.17 -13.81
N VAL A 162 6.77 -10.93 -12.50
CA VAL A 162 5.60 -10.30 -11.88
C VAL A 162 5.56 -8.80 -12.18
N GLY A 163 6.70 -8.13 -12.28
CA GLY A 163 6.79 -6.74 -12.74
C GLY A 163 6.21 -6.53 -14.13
N ARG A 164 6.47 -7.45 -15.07
CA ARG A 164 5.90 -7.40 -16.42
C ARG A 164 4.37 -7.51 -16.40
N TYR A 165 3.79 -8.26 -15.46
CA TYR A 165 2.34 -8.28 -15.27
C TYR A 165 1.79 -6.91 -14.88
N LEU A 166 2.47 -6.19 -13.98
CA LEU A 166 2.06 -4.83 -13.59
C LEU A 166 2.07 -3.89 -14.80
N THR A 167 3.12 -3.96 -15.63
CA THR A 167 3.24 -3.12 -16.82
C THR A 167 2.24 -3.50 -17.92
N ALA A 168 1.89 -4.79 -18.05
CA ALA A 168 0.88 -5.25 -19.01
C ALA A 168 -0.53 -4.74 -18.68
N LEU A 169 -0.78 -4.41 -17.40
CA LEU A 169 -2.05 -3.82 -16.95
C LEU A 169 -2.02 -2.29 -16.88
N GLN A 170 -0.88 -1.66 -17.14
CA GLN A 170 -0.80 -0.21 -17.16
C GLN A 170 -1.45 0.33 -18.44
N ARG A 171 -2.32 1.32 -18.26
CA ARG A 171 -3.02 2.04 -19.33
C ARG A 171 -2.14 3.17 -19.86
N ASP A 172 -2.45 3.64 -21.07
CA ASP A 172 -1.77 4.77 -21.72
C ASP A 172 -1.79 6.08 -20.91
N ASP A 173 -2.76 6.25 -20.01
CA ASP A 173 -2.87 7.43 -19.14
C ASP A 173 -2.13 7.28 -17.80
N GLY A 174 -1.40 6.18 -17.61
CA GLY A 174 -0.66 5.83 -16.39
C GLY A 174 -1.50 5.13 -15.33
N GLY A 175 -2.83 5.03 -15.52
CA GLY A 175 -3.72 4.24 -14.68
C GLY A 175 -3.53 2.74 -14.88
N PHE A 176 -4.33 1.93 -14.17
CA PHE A 176 -4.22 0.48 -14.27
C PHE A 176 -5.58 -0.21 -14.43
N TYR A 177 -5.60 -1.31 -15.17
CA TYR A 177 -6.65 -2.31 -15.09
C TYR A 177 -6.51 -3.14 -13.81
N VAL A 178 -7.60 -3.68 -13.28
CA VAL A 178 -7.56 -4.39 -11.99
C VAL A 178 -7.06 -5.83 -12.08
N SER A 179 -7.11 -6.44 -13.27
CA SER A 179 -6.67 -7.81 -13.55
C SER A 179 -6.58 -8.05 -15.05
N TRP A 180 -5.85 -9.09 -15.45
CA TRP A 180 -5.97 -9.71 -16.78
C TRP A 180 -7.03 -10.80 -16.75
N GLN A 181 -7.85 -10.91 -17.79
CA GLN A 181 -8.81 -12.00 -17.96
C GLN A 181 -8.19 -13.08 -18.84
N ILE A 182 -7.74 -14.18 -18.24
CA ILE A 182 -6.97 -15.25 -18.94
C ILE A 182 -7.78 -15.84 -20.11
N ASP A 183 -9.06 -16.17 -19.90
CA ASP A 183 -9.90 -16.78 -20.95
C ASP A 183 -10.15 -15.85 -22.15
N ALA A 184 -10.19 -14.55 -21.90
CA ALA A 184 -10.46 -13.54 -22.91
C ALA A 184 -9.17 -12.99 -23.54
N ASP A 185 -8.01 -13.34 -22.98
CA ASP A 185 -6.71 -12.81 -23.31
C ASP A 185 -6.70 -11.27 -23.41
N ALA A 186 -7.28 -10.61 -22.40
CA ALA A 186 -7.44 -9.16 -22.38
C ALA A 186 -7.55 -8.62 -20.94
N PRO A 187 -7.18 -7.35 -20.70
CA PRO A 187 -7.41 -6.70 -19.41
C PRO A 187 -8.90 -6.62 -19.03
N ASP A 188 -9.19 -6.61 -17.72
CA ASP A 188 -10.52 -6.25 -17.20
C ASP A 188 -10.74 -4.75 -17.29
N THR A 189 -11.54 -4.33 -18.27
CA THR A 189 -11.88 -2.92 -18.54
C THR A 189 -13.09 -2.42 -17.75
N VAL A 190 -13.71 -3.25 -16.92
CA VAL A 190 -14.93 -2.91 -16.16
C VAL A 190 -14.61 -2.64 -14.69
N GLY A 191 -13.72 -3.44 -14.10
CA GLY A 191 -13.34 -3.29 -12.71
C GLY A 191 -12.47 -2.05 -12.46
N THR A 192 -12.65 -1.42 -11.30
CA THR A 192 -11.78 -0.36 -10.79
C THR A 192 -11.30 -0.68 -9.38
N SER A 193 -10.21 -0.06 -8.95
CA SER A 193 -9.67 -0.22 -7.60
C SER A 193 -8.99 1.06 -7.15
N ARG A 194 -9.46 1.57 -6.02
CA ARG A 194 -8.91 2.76 -5.37
C ARG A 194 -7.45 2.62 -4.94
N PHE A 195 -7.01 1.40 -4.60
CA PHE A 195 -5.71 1.17 -3.97
C PHE A 195 -4.68 0.47 -4.86
N TYR A 196 -5.11 -0.29 -5.88
CA TYR A 196 -4.17 -1.00 -6.76
C TYR A 196 -3.19 -0.07 -7.49
N PRO A 197 -3.58 1.14 -7.95
CA PRO A 197 -2.62 2.07 -8.53
C PRO A 197 -1.48 2.44 -7.56
N GLY A 198 -1.79 2.66 -6.28
CA GLY A 198 -0.78 2.98 -5.27
C GLY A 198 0.13 1.79 -4.96
N GLU A 199 -0.43 0.58 -4.87
CA GLU A 199 0.33 -0.67 -4.69
C GLU A 199 1.28 -0.90 -5.88
N ALA A 200 0.78 -0.74 -7.11
CA ALA A 200 1.56 -0.89 -8.34
C ALA A 200 2.65 0.19 -8.46
N LEU A 201 2.35 1.44 -8.12
CA LEU A 201 3.35 2.52 -8.07
C LEU A 201 4.53 2.15 -7.18
N TRP A 202 4.26 1.70 -5.94
CA TRP A 202 5.33 1.36 -5.01
C TRP A 202 6.13 0.14 -5.47
N ALA A 203 5.46 -0.88 -6.00
CA ALA A 203 6.13 -2.04 -6.59
C ALA A 203 7.06 -1.66 -7.76
N LEU A 204 6.60 -0.80 -8.68
CA LEU A 204 7.38 -0.32 -9.81
C LEU A 204 8.57 0.54 -9.36
N ALA A 205 8.40 1.36 -8.32
CA ALA A 205 9.50 2.13 -7.74
C ALA A 205 10.57 1.20 -7.14
N LEU A 206 10.18 0.19 -6.37
CA LEU A 206 11.12 -0.80 -5.81
C LEU A 206 11.79 -1.66 -6.89
N LEU A 207 11.09 -1.98 -7.99
CA LEU A 207 11.71 -2.65 -9.14
C LEU A 207 12.80 -1.79 -9.78
N HIS A 208 12.58 -0.47 -9.89
CA HIS A 208 13.62 0.43 -10.38
C HIS A 208 14.85 0.49 -9.46
N GLU A 209 14.63 0.56 -8.15
CA GLU A 209 15.72 0.55 -7.17
C GLU A 209 16.50 -0.77 -7.17
N ALA A 210 15.80 -1.91 -7.34
CA ALA A 210 16.43 -3.22 -7.44
C ALA A 210 17.18 -3.43 -8.77
N PHE A 211 16.63 -2.89 -9.87
CA PHE A 211 17.06 -3.14 -11.25
C PHE A 211 17.18 -1.83 -12.06
N PRO A 212 18.14 -0.95 -11.70
CA PRO A 212 18.30 0.33 -12.37
C PRO A 212 18.67 0.15 -13.85
N GLY A 213 18.00 0.91 -14.72
CA GLY A 213 18.24 0.91 -16.17
C GLY A 213 17.37 -0.06 -16.97
N GLU A 214 16.49 -0.83 -16.33
CA GLU A 214 15.55 -1.76 -17.01
C GLU A 214 14.22 -1.09 -17.44
N GLY A 215 14.04 0.21 -17.17
CA GLY A 215 12.88 0.99 -17.64
C GLY A 215 11.68 1.05 -16.70
N TRP A 216 11.75 0.41 -15.53
CA TRP A 216 10.70 0.43 -14.50
C TRP A 216 10.34 1.85 -14.02
N ASP A 217 11.28 2.80 -14.10
CA ASP A 217 11.08 4.19 -13.71
C ASP A 217 10.09 4.94 -14.60
N VAL A 218 9.99 4.58 -15.88
CA VAL A 218 9.00 5.19 -16.78
C VAL A 218 7.59 4.85 -16.29
N HIS A 219 7.34 3.57 -16.04
CA HIS A 219 6.07 3.06 -15.54
C HIS A 219 5.70 3.64 -14.16
N ALA A 220 6.68 3.76 -13.24
CA ALA A 220 6.46 4.39 -11.95
C ALA A 220 6.13 5.89 -12.07
N ARG A 221 6.78 6.63 -12.97
CA ARG A 221 6.45 8.05 -13.20
C ARG A 221 5.06 8.24 -13.81
N ASP A 222 4.66 7.38 -14.74
CA ASP A 222 3.33 7.42 -15.35
C ASP A 222 2.24 7.10 -14.32
N ALA A 223 2.46 6.08 -13.49
CA ALA A 223 1.59 5.74 -12.37
C ALA A 223 1.43 6.91 -11.38
N LEU A 224 2.55 7.54 -10.99
CA LEU A 224 2.53 8.69 -10.09
C LEU A 224 1.81 9.89 -10.73
N HIS A 225 2.01 10.12 -12.03
CA HIS A 225 1.31 11.18 -12.75
C HIS A 225 -0.21 10.96 -12.71
N PHE A 226 -0.68 9.77 -13.08
CA PHE A 226 -2.09 9.40 -13.02
C PHE A 226 -2.69 9.59 -11.61
N ILE A 227 -2.01 9.06 -10.60
CA ILE A 227 -2.46 9.12 -9.19
C ILE A 227 -2.63 10.56 -8.71
N THR A 228 -1.69 11.43 -9.05
CA THR A 228 -1.65 12.80 -8.52
C THR A 228 -2.46 13.80 -9.33
N THR A 229 -3.01 13.40 -10.49
CA THR A 229 -3.73 14.31 -11.40
C THR A 229 -5.14 13.85 -11.77
N GLN A 230 -5.41 12.54 -11.82
CA GLN A 230 -6.63 11.99 -12.42
C GLN A 230 -7.36 10.99 -11.53
N ARG A 231 -6.62 10.16 -10.76
CA ARG A 231 -7.23 9.02 -10.03
C ARG A 231 -8.41 9.43 -9.15
N ASP A 232 -8.26 10.49 -8.38
CA ASP A 232 -9.30 10.86 -7.41
C ASP A 232 -10.61 11.30 -8.10
N ASP A 233 -10.53 11.87 -9.30
CA ASP A 233 -11.71 12.17 -10.12
C ASP A 233 -12.29 10.89 -10.74
N VAL A 234 -11.44 9.97 -11.22
CA VAL A 234 -11.86 8.68 -11.79
C VAL A 234 -12.56 7.78 -10.76
N GLU A 235 -12.13 7.85 -9.50
CA GLU A 235 -12.62 7.01 -8.40
C GLU A 235 -13.73 7.68 -7.55
N ASP A 236 -14.25 8.83 -8.01
CA ASP A 236 -15.27 9.65 -7.34
C ASP A 236 -14.93 9.87 -5.86
N VAL A 237 -13.71 10.35 -5.56
CA VAL A 237 -13.25 10.56 -4.19
C VAL A 237 -13.85 11.86 -3.65
N ASP A 238 -14.79 11.74 -2.72
CA ASP A 238 -15.50 12.89 -2.13
C ASP A 238 -14.58 13.96 -1.51
N PHE A 239 -13.46 13.51 -0.92
CA PHE A 239 -12.52 14.36 -0.19
C PHE A 239 -11.08 14.05 -0.58
N PRO A 240 -10.62 14.54 -1.74
CA PRO A 240 -9.30 14.24 -2.24
C PRO A 240 -8.20 14.91 -1.38
N PRO A 241 -7.01 14.29 -1.27
CA PRO A 241 -6.68 13.02 -1.92
C PRO A 241 -7.26 11.79 -1.21
N LEU A 242 -7.46 10.70 -1.96
CA LEU A 242 -7.73 9.39 -1.37
C LEU A 242 -6.64 9.10 -0.31
N ALA A 243 -7.06 8.60 0.85
CA ALA A 243 -6.13 8.20 1.92
C ALA A 243 -5.44 6.88 1.57
N ASP A 244 -4.51 6.96 0.62
CA ASP A 244 -3.78 5.83 0.06
C ASP A 244 -2.33 5.80 0.55
N GLN A 245 -2.06 4.94 1.52
CA GLN A 245 -0.72 4.79 2.12
C GLN A 245 0.30 4.24 1.12
N TRP A 246 -0.14 3.46 0.13
CA TRP A 246 0.75 2.85 -0.85
C TRP A 246 1.37 3.91 -1.75
N THR A 247 0.58 4.89 -2.18
CA THR A 247 1.10 6.08 -2.88
C THR A 247 2.13 6.83 -2.02
N ALA A 248 1.92 6.94 -0.71
CA ALA A 248 2.88 7.60 0.17
C ALA A 248 4.22 6.85 0.24
N TYR A 249 4.20 5.51 0.25
CA TYR A 249 5.42 4.70 0.17
C TYR A 249 6.11 4.85 -1.19
N GLY A 250 5.37 4.78 -2.30
CA GLY A 250 5.94 5.02 -3.63
C GLY A 250 6.58 6.41 -3.77
N LEU A 251 5.92 7.45 -3.25
CA LEU A 251 6.49 8.81 -3.18
C LEU A 251 7.79 8.86 -2.35
N ALA A 252 7.88 8.08 -1.28
CA ALA A 252 9.07 8.02 -0.43
C ALA A 252 10.27 7.41 -1.17
N GLU A 253 10.05 6.34 -1.95
CA GLU A 253 11.09 5.76 -2.81
C GLU A 253 11.55 6.76 -3.90
N MET A 254 10.60 7.50 -4.47
CA MET A 254 10.87 8.40 -5.60
C MET A 254 11.41 9.78 -5.20
N VAL A 255 11.69 10.06 -3.92
CA VAL A 255 12.15 11.39 -3.47
C VAL A 255 13.42 11.82 -4.20
N GLU A 256 14.38 10.90 -4.38
CA GLU A 256 15.66 11.19 -5.01
C GLU A 256 15.56 11.28 -6.54
N TRP A 257 14.43 10.90 -7.13
CA TRP A 257 14.22 10.90 -8.58
C TRP A 257 13.88 12.28 -9.15
N GLY A 258 13.60 13.26 -8.28
CA GLY A 258 13.21 14.62 -8.65
C GLY A 258 11.70 14.77 -8.85
N LEU A 259 10.96 14.86 -7.76
CA LEU A 259 9.52 15.12 -7.78
C LEU A 259 9.19 16.55 -8.26
N THR A 260 8.08 16.69 -8.97
CA THR A 260 7.56 18.01 -9.38
C THR A 260 6.91 18.75 -8.21
N ASP A 261 6.78 20.08 -8.31
CA ASP A 261 6.07 20.88 -7.32
C ASP A 261 4.62 20.39 -7.09
N GLN A 262 3.96 19.92 -8.15
CA GLN A 262 2.60 19.37 -8.08
C GLN A 262 2.56 18.04 -7.32
N GLN A 263 3.54 17.15 -7.51
CA GLN A 263 3.64 15.90 -6.76
C GLN A 263 3.97 16.16 -5.28
N ILE A 264 4.83 17.14 -4.99
CA ILE A 264 5.14 17.56 -3.62
C ILE A 264 3.90 18.15 -2.94
N ASP A 265 3.11 18.97 -3.64
CA ASP A 265 1.85 19.52 -3.12
C ASP A 265 0.83 18.41 -2.83
N TYR A 266 0.70 17.44 -3.74
CA TYR A 266 -0.13 16.25 -3.52
C TYR A 266 0.33 15.49 -2.26
N ALA A 267 1.64 15.23 -2.10
CA ALA A 267 2.19 14.53 -0.94
C ALA A 267 1.86 15.24 0.39
N ARG A 268 1.93 16.58 0.41
CA ARG A 268 1.55 17.38 1.59
C ARG A 268 0.06 17.25 1.91
N LYS A 269 -0.81 17.28 0.90
CA LYS A 269 -2.25 17.08 1.09
C LYS A 269 -2.56 15.67 1.60
N LEU A 270 -1.87 14.66 1.06
CA LEU A 270 -2.02 13.26 1.48
C LEU A 270 -1.60 13.07 2.94
N ALA A 271 -0.46 13.64 3.36
CA ALA A 271 -0.05 13.63 4.77
C ALA A 271 -1.09 14.32 5.67
N GLY A 272 -1.64 15.45 5.23
CA GLY A 272 -2.74 16.13 5.93
C GLY A 272 -3.99 15.26 6.06
N ARG A 273 -4.33 14.50 5.00
CA ARG A 273 -5.47 13.57 4.99
C ARG A 273 -5.29 12.46 6.03
N PHE A 274 -4.12 11.85 6.13
CA PHE A 274 -3.84 10.85 7.16
C PHE A 274 -3.95 11.44 8.57
N GLY A 275 -3.42 12.64 8.79
CA GLY A 275 -3.53 13.31 10.09
C GLY A 275 -4.97 13.50 10.56
N ILE A 276 -5.90 13.79 9.64
CA ILE A 276 -7.34 13.88 9.95
C ILE A 276 -7.91 12.51 10.31
N LEU A 277 -7.60 11.47 9.53
CA LEU A 277 -8.16 10.12 9.74
C LEU A 277 -7.63 9.45 11.01
N VAL A 278 -6.32 9.52 11.27
CA VAL A 278 -5.70 8.99 12.49
C VAL A 278 -6.37 9.61 13.71
N ARG A 279 -6.54 10.94 13.72
CA ARG A 279 -7.25 11.65 14.78
C ARG A 279 -8.65 11.08 15.02
N THR A 280 -9.47 10.92 13.98
CA THR A 280 -10.83 10.40 14.16
C THR A 280 -10.83 8.93 14.61
N ALA A 281 -9.90 8.11 14.13
CA ALA A 281 -9.79 6.71 14.50
C ALA A 281 -9.34 6.52 15.96
N SER A 282 -8.41 7.34 16.45
CA SER A 282 -7.90 7.28 17.83
C SER A 282 -8.89 7.73 18.91
N GLN A 283 -10.09 8.20 18.54
CA GLN A 283 -11.15 8.60 19.47
C GLN A 283 -12.09 7.44 19.87
N ARG A 284 -11.90 6.25 19.28
CA ARG A 284 -12.69 5.05 19.56
C ARG A 284 -11.89 4.06 20.39
#